data_AF-A0A645H1N1-F1
#
_entry.id   AF-A0A645H1N1-F1
#
_cell.length_a   1.000
_cell.length_b   1.000
_cell.length_c   1.000
_cell.angle_alpha   90.00
_cell.angle_beta   90.00
_cell.angle_gamma   90.00
#
_symmetry.space_group_name_H-M   'P 1'
#
loop_
_entity.id
_entity.type
_entity.pdbx_description
1 polymer ?
#
loop_
_entity_poly.entity_id
_entity_poly.type
_entity_poly.pdbx_seq_one_letter_code
_entity_poly.pdbx_strand_id
1 'polypeptide(L)' 'MHWYGTTTDAERVELGGELIRIFSDLGLDMNSWEAHAFAQMMNNFYDWRKDLSVWETACLILNVDPEQFKQ' A
#
# COMPACT_ATOMS: atom_id res chain seq x y z
N MET A 1 7.84 -4.18 -8.74
CA MET A 1 6.96 -3.00 -8.82
C MET A 1 7.62 -1.89 -8.02
N HIS A 2 7.89 -0.73 -8.60
CA HIS A 2 8.56 0.39 -7.90
C HIS A 2 7.51 1.45 -7.55
N TRP A 3 7.45 1.89 -6.27
CA TRP A 3 6.50 2.93 -5.85
C TRP A 3 6.85 4.31 -6.41
N TYR A 4 8.16 4.59 -6.55
CA TYR A 4 8.71 5.79 -7.18
C TYR A 4 9.59 5.41 -8.37
N GLY A 5 9.70 6.32 -9.35
CA GLY A 5 10.64 6.21 -10.49
C GLY A 5 9.96 6.04 -11.84
N THR A 6 8.82 5.35 -11.90
CA THR A 6 8.06 5.12 -13.15
C THR A 6 6.58 5.48 -13.04
N THR A 7 6.12 5.91 -11.86
CA THR A 7 4.72 6.16 -11.54
C THR A 7 4.48 7.63 -11.23
N THR A 8 3.47 8.21 -11.87
CA THR A 8 2.90 9.52 -11.58
C THR A 8 2.12 9.52 -10.26
N ASP A 9 1.73 10.70 -9.77
CA ASP A 9 0.85 10.81 -8.60
C ASP A 9 -0.49 10.10 -8.83
N ALA A 10 -1.08 10.26 -10.02
CA ALA A 10 -2.35 9.64 -10.38
C ALA A 10 -2.27 8.11 -10.38
N GLU A 11 -1.21 7.54 -10.97
CA GLU A 11 -0.98 6.09 -10.98
C GLU A 11 -0.73 5.54 -9.57
N ARG A 12 -0.11 6.32 -8.68
CA ARG A 12 0.05 5.93 -7.26
C ARG A 12 -1.27 5.92 -6.50
N VAL A 13 -2.17 6.85 -6.80
CA VAL A 13 -3.53 6.83 -6.24
C VAL A 13 -4.31 5.61 -6.75
N GLU A 14 -4.22 5.32 -8.04
CA GLU A 14 -4.85 4.13 -8.63
C GLU A 14 -4.32 2.83 -7.98
N LEU A 15 -3.00 2.69 -7.90
CA LEU A 15 -2.35 1.55 -7.25
C LEU A 15 -2.71 1.45 -5.76
N GLY A 16 -2.83 2.58 -5.07
CA GLY A 16 -3.34 2.62 -3.69
C GLY A 16 -4.76 2.08 -3.58
N GLY A 17 -5.63 2.40 -4.54
CA GLY A 17 -6.98 1.84 -4.64
C GLY A 17 -7.00 0.33 -4.92
N GLU A 18 -6.10 -0.17 -5.77
CA GLU A 18 -5.94 -1.61 -6.01
C GLU A 18 -5.48 -2.34 -4.75
N LEU A 19 -4.51 -1.81 -4.02
CA LEU A 19 -4.04 -2.38 -2.76
C LEU A 19 -5.17 -2.44 -1.72
N ILE A 20 -5.97 -1.37 -1.59
CA ILE A 20 -7.16 -1.36 -0.72
C ILE A 20 -8.11 -2.51 -1.08
N ARG A 21 -8.39 -2.73 -2.36
CA ARG A 21 -9.25 -3.84 -2.81
C ARG A 21 -8.64 -5.20 -2.46
N ILE A 22 -7.34 -5.39 -2.72
CA ILE A 22 -6.65 -6.63 -2.40
C ILE A 22 -6.74 -6.92 -0.89
N PHE A 23 -6.45 -5.95 -0.03
CA PHE A 23 -6.54 -6.16 1.42
C PHE A 23 -7.99 -6.40 1.89
N SER A 24 -8.98 -5.75 1.26
CA SER A 24 -10.39 -6.04 1.51
C SER A 24 -10.74 -7.49 1.14
N ASP A 25 -10.28 -7.98 -0.01
CA ASP A 25 -10.50 -9.36 -0.46
C ASP A 25 -9.81 -10.39 0.46
N LEU A 26 -8.72 -9.98 1.11
CA LEU A 26 -8.01 -10.75 2.14
C LEU A 26 -8.69 -10.67 3.53
N GLY A 27 -9.81 -9.97 3.65
CA GLY A 27 -10.64 -9.94 4.86
C GLY A 27 -10.30 -8.82 5.84
N LEU A 28 -9.50 -7.83 5.44
CA LEU A 28 -9.23 -6.65 6.26
C LEU A 28 -10.35 -5.61 6.12
N ASP A 29 -10.68 -4.93 7.22
CA ASP A 29 -11.62 -3.82 7.18
C ASP A 29 -10.95 -2.58 6.57
N MET A 30 -11.25 -2.36 5.28
CA MET A 30 -10.70 -1.26 4.50
C MET A 30 -11.70 -0.12 4.28
N ASN A 31 -12.89 -0.16 4.91
CA ASN A 31 -13.98 0.77 4.63
C ASN A 31 -13.67 2.24 4.98
N SER A 32 -12.70 2.46 5.87
CA SER A 32 -12.23 3.79 6.26
C SER A 32 -11.14 4.35 5.37
N TRP A 33 -10.60 3.55 4.44
CA TRP A 33 -9.49 3.93 3.59
C TRP A 33 -9.96 4.44 2.23
N GLU A 34 -9.58 5.68 1.92
CA GLU A 34 -9.67 6.22 0.58
C GLU A 34 -8.34 6.06 -0.15
N ALA A 35 -8.41 5.82 -1.47
CA ALA A 35 -7.23 5.60 -2.31
C ALA A 35 -6.19 6.73 -2.22
N HIS A 36 -6.65 7.98 -2.17
CA HIS A 36 -5.75 9.13 -2.03
C HIS A 36 -5.06 9.15 -0.65
N ALA A 37 -5.81 8.93 0.42
CA ALA A 37 -5.27 8.92 1.78
C ALA A 37 -4.24 7.79 1.95
N PHE A 38 -4.55 6.61 1.40
CA PHE A 38 -3.65 5.46 1.42
C PHE A 38 -2.38 5.70 0.60
N ALA A 39 -2.50 6.27 -0.61
CA ALA A 39 -1.34 6.62 -1.43
C ALA A 39 -0.44 7.68 -0.77
N GLN A 40 -1.02 8.64 -0.03
CA GLN A 40 -0.25 9.60 0.77
C GLN A 40 0.52 8.91 1.91
N MET A 41 -0.13 7.99 2.63
CA MET A 41 0.51 7.17 3.66
C MET A 41 1.67 6.36 3.06
N MET A 42 1.44 5.71 1.92
CA MET A 42 2.47 4.99 1.18
C MET A 42 3.64 5.90 0.81
N ASN A 43 3.41 7.10 0.27
CA ASN A 43 4.48 8.07 -0.03
C ASN A 43 5.33 8.39 1.21
N ASN A 44 4.67 8.72 2.34
CA ASN A 44 5.34 9.10 3.59
C ASN A 44 6.22 7.96 4.13
N PHE A 45 5.71 6.74 4.15
CA PHE A 45 6.45 5.59 4.65
C PHE A 45 7.56 5.16 3.68
N TYR A 46 7.29 5.14 2.38
CA TYR A 46 8.25 4.70 1.38
C TYR A 46 9.44 5.66 1.26
N ASP A 47 9.24 6.96 1.52
CA ASP A 47 10.35 7.93 1.60
C ASP A 47 11.33 7.58 2.73
N TRP A 48 10.84 7.01 3.82
CA TRP A 48 11.64 6.68 5.01
C TRP A 48 12.13 5.22 5.00
N ARG A 49 11.39 4.31 4.37
CA ARG A 49 11.63 2.86 4.33
C ARG A 49 11.87 2.35 2.91
N LYS A 50 12.85 2.96 2.23
CA LYS A 50 13.27 2.55 0.88
C LYS A 50 13.86 1.13 0.83
N ASP A 51 14.12 0.53 1.99
CA ASP A 51 14.53 -0.86 2.17
C ASP A 51 13.37 -1.85 2.00
N LEU A 52 12.12 -1.41 2.12
CA LEU A 52 10.93 -2.24 1.99
C LEU A 52 10.38 -2.26 0.56
N SER A 53 9.77 -3.38 0.18
CA SER A 53 8.93 -3.45 -1.00
C SER A 53 7.61 -2.68 -0.81
N VAL A 54 6.89 -2.45 -1.92
CA VAL A 54 5.54 -1.84 -1.91
C VAL A 54 4.60 -2.63 -1.01
N TRP A 55 4.63 -3.95 -1.10
CA TRP A 55 3.77 -4.83 -0.30
C TRP A 55 4.09 -4.74 1.19
N GLU A 56 5.37 -4.86 1.56
CA GLU A 56 5.80 -4.76 2.96
C GLU A 56 5.46 -3.39 3.57
N THR A 57 5.57 -2.33 2.77
CA THR A 57 5.17 -0.97 3.19
C THR A 57 3.67 -0.89 3.43
N ALA A 58 2.86 -1.45 2.53
CA ALA A 58 1.40 -1.48 2.68
C ALA A 58 0.97 -2.31 3.90
N CYS A 59 1.60 -3.46 4.13
CA CYS A 59 1.37 -4.28 5.32
C CYS A 59 1.73 -3.53 6.60
N LEU A 60 2.86 -2.81 6.61
CA LEU A 60 3.27 -1.98 7.74
C LEU A 60 2.24 -0.88 8.05
N ILE A 61 1.75 -0.18 7.02
CA ILE A 61 0.72 0.87 7.15
C ILE A 61 -0.56 0.33 7.76
N LEU A 62 -0.98 -0.86 7.35
CA LEU A 62 -2.19 -1.53 7.83
C LEU A 62 -1.96 -2.31 9.12
N ASN A 63 -0.73 -2.30 9.66
CA ASN A 63 -0.33 -3.05 10.84
C ASN A 63 -0.71 -4.54 10.74
N VAL A 64 -0.44 -5.14 9.59
CA VAL A 64 -0.65 -6.56 9.31
C VAL A 64 0.69 -7.25 9.06
N ASP A 65 0.79 -8.49 9.49
CA ASP A 65 1.99 -9.29 9.26
C ASP A 65 2.00 -9.80 7.81
N PRO A 66 2.99 -9.38 6.98
CA PRO A 66 3.06 -9.81 5.58
C PRO A 66 3.22 -11.33 5.42
N GLU A 67 3.75 -12.03 6.43
CA GLU A 67 3.89 -13.49 6.42
C GLU A 67 2.52 -14.20 6.42
N GLN A 68 1.46 -13.56 6.91
CA GLN A 68 0.10 -14.11 6.86
C GLN A 68 -0.42 -14.30 5.42
N PHE A 69 0.24 -13.68 4.44
CA PHE A 69 -0.14 -13.72 3.03
C PHE A 69 0.86 -14.49 2.14
N LYS A 70 1.97 -14.97 2.72
CA LYS A 70 2.91 -15.86 2.01
C LYS A 70 2.40 -17.29 2.12
N GLN A 71 1.81 -17.79 1.03
CA GLN A 71 1.51 -19.21 0.85
C GLN A 71 2.79 -20.01 0.56
#